data_AF-A0A8S3K6Q6-F1
#
_entry.id   AF-A0A8S3K6Q6-F1
#
_cell.length_a   1.000
_cell.length_b   1.000
_cell.length_c   1.000
_cell.angle_alpha   90.00
_cell.angle_beta   90.00
_cell.angle_gamma   90.00
#
_symmetry.space_group_name_H-M   'P 1'
#
loop_
_entity.id
_entity.type
_entity.pdbx_description
1 polymer ?
#
loop_
_entity_poly.entity_id
_entity_poly.type
_entity_poly.pdbx_seq_one_letter_code
_entity_poly.pdbx_strand_id
1 'polypeptide(L)'
;PRLSRRRIRLNKSIKMRWSMKKIVIDDHSSDEDFKIDSNEMIVDDNLKDIDWTNDQMLNHIGDLFKICINQCSLKTLSTFIYIVLKYFNFTWRDIDNFMCNIGAMRCITANKWAGIFVNGDFDAFMDDGRGGKRGDSLFDEYPELETEAKLFVTDACSKKSS
;
A
#
# COMPACT_ATOMS: atom_id res chain seq x y z
N PRO A 1 -13.99 -15.71 -7.29
CA PRO A 1 -13.52 -14.62 -8.19
C PRO A 1 -12.28 -15.05 -9.02
N ARG A 2 -12.36 -14.97 -10.36
CA ARG A 2 -11.22 -15.33 -11.25
C ARG A 2 -10.13 -14.26 -11.13
N LEU A 3 -8.99 -14.63 -10.55
CA LEU A 3 -7.81 -13.75 -10.48
C LEU A 3 -7.28 -13.45 -11.89
N SER A 4 -6.93 -12.19 -12.15
CA SER A 4 -6.38 -11.80 -13.45
C SER A 4 -5.05 -12.54 -13.72
N ARG A 5 -4.75 -12.84 -14.99
CA ARG A 5 -3.50 -13.52 -15.39
C ARG A 5 -2.24 -12.82 -14.86
N ARG A 6 -2.29 -11.49 -14.67
CA ARG A 6 -1.21 -10.70 -14.08
C ARG A 6 -1.04 -10.99 -12.59
N ARG A 7 -2.14 -11.07 -11.83
CA ARG A 7 -2.12 -11.47 -10.41
C ARG A 7 -1.63 -12.91 -10.22
N ILE A 8 -2.01 -13.83 -11.10
CA ILE A 8 -1.53 -15.23 -11.04
C ILE A 8 -0.01 -15.30 -11.24
N ARG A 9 0.54 -14.57 -12.22
CA ARG A 9 2.00 -14.52 -12.44
C ARG A 9 2.73 -13.87 -11.28
N LEU A 10 2.20 -12.77 -10.73
CA LEU A 10 2.76 -12.10 -9.57
C LEU A 10 2.80 -13.04 -8.35
N ASN A 11 1.67 -13.67 -8.04
CA ASN A 11 1.57 -14.62 -6.93
C ASN A 11 2.50 -15.83 -7.13
N LYS A 12 2.69 -16.29 -8.37
CA LYS A 12 3.66 -17.34 -8.68
C LYS A 12 5.10 -16.87 -8.42
N SER A 13 5.47 -15.65 -8.83
CA SER A 13 6.81 -15.10 -8.58
C SER A 13 7.09 -14.86 -7.10
N ILE A 14 6.10 -14.36 -6.36
CA ILE A 14 6.17 -14.23 -4.90
C ILE A 14 6.32 -15.62 -4.29
N LYS A 15 5.43 -16.57 -4.59
CA LYS A 15 5.51 -17.93 -4.03
C LYS A 15 6.84 -18.64 -4.33
N MET A 16 7.43 -18.47 -5.52
CA MET A 16 8.73 -19.04 -5.86
C MET A 16 9.87 -18.44 -5.01
N ARG A 17 9.83 -17.14 -4.71
CA ARG A 17 10.82 -16.50 -3.81
C ARG A 17 10.68 -16.99 -2.38
N TRP A 18 9.45 -17.17 -1.90
CA TRP A 18 9.18 -17.61 -0.52
C TRP A 18 9.34 -19.13 -0.33
N SER A 19 9.23 -19.92 -1.40
CA SER A 19 9.40 -21.39 -1.35
C SER A 19 10.85 -21.85 -1.16
N MET A 20 11.85 -20.97 -1.27
CA MET A 20 13.26 -21.34 -1.09
C MET A 20 13.74 -21.35 0.37
N LYS A 21 12.91 -20.94 1.34
CA LYS A 21 13.22 -21.10 2.78
C LYS A 21 12.33 -22.18 3.38
N LYS A 22 12.61 -23.44 3.05
CA LYS A 22 12.29 -24.54 3.97
C LYS A 22 13.40 -24.54 5.01
N ILE A 23 13.29 -23.65 5.99
CA ILE A 23 14.06 -23.80 7.22
C ILE A 23 13.50 -25.08 7.86
N VAL A 24 14.34 -26.11 7.91
CA VAL A 24 14.07 -27.33 8.67
C VAL A 24 14.05 -26.87 10.13
N ILE A 25 12.85 -26.68 10.67
CA ILE A 25 12.64 -26.63 12.11
C ILE A 25 12.38 -28.08 12.48
N ASP A 26 13.30 -28.67 13.24
CA ASP A 26 13.12 -29.98 13.85
C ASP A 26 11.85 -29.92 14.72
N ASP A 27 10.84 -30.66 14.28
CA ASP A 27 9.52 -30.70 14.88
C ASP A 27 9.56 -31.78 15.98
N HIS A 28 9.82 -31.36 17.21
CA HIS A 28 9.56 -32.18 18.39
C HIS A 28 8.28 -31.71 19.09
N SER A 29 7.29 -32.58 18.95
CA SER A 29 6.20 -32.92 19.87
C SER A 29 4.94 -32.05 19.98
N SER A 30 3.85 -32.76 19.66
CA SER A 30 2.54 -32.86 20.34
C SER A 30 1.52 -31.74 20.16
N ASP A 31 0.56 -32.05 19.27
CA ASP A 31 -0.90 -31.94 19.43
C ASP A 31 -1.37 -31.34 20.76
N GLU A 32 -2.00 -30.16 20.70
CA GLU A 32 -3.12 -29.75 21.57
C GLU A 32 -3.92 -28.64 20.85
N ASP A 33 -5.24 -28.72 20.99
CA ASP A 33 -6.27 -27.90 20.35
C ASP A 33 -6.15 -26.39 20.67
N PHE A 34 -6.04 -25.53 19.66
CA PHE A 34 -5.99 -24.08 19.88
C PHE A 34 -7.37 -23.41 19.76
N LYS A 35 -8.03 -23.23 20.92
CA LYS A 35 -9.11 -22.25 21.10
C LYS A 35 -8.48 -20.85 21.19
N ILE A 36 -8.91 -19.94 20.32
CA ILE A 36 -8.47 -18.53 20.34
C ILE A 36 -9.27 -17.81 21.43
N ASP A 37 -8.67 -17.66 22.60
CA ASP A 37 -9.14 -16.75 23.64
C ASP A 37 -8.32 -15.45 23.58
N SER A 38 -9.02 -14.34 23.71
CA SER A 38 -8.48 -12.99 23.47
C SER A 38 -7.85 -12.48 24.75
N ASN A 39 -6.55 -12.72 24.98
CA ASN A 39 -5.80 -12.00 26.01
C ASN A 39 -4.30 -12.03 25.74
N GLU A 40 -3.68 -10.85 25.90
CA GLU A 40 -2.23 -10.61 25.97
C GLU A 40 -1.38 -11.24 24.86
N MET A 41 -1.05 -10.40 23.86
CA MET A 41 0.06 -10.66 22.96
C MET A 41 1.35 -10.55 23.79
N ILE A 42 1.77 -11.66 24.39
CA ILE A 42 3.13 -11.82 24.92
C ILE A 42 4.07 -11.64 23.74
N VAL A 43 4.71 -10.47 23.68
CA VAL A 43 5.85 -10.24 22.79
C VAL A 43 6.96 -11.10 23.37
N ASP A 44 7.17 -12.27 22.76
CA ASP A 44 8.34 -13.09 23.06
C ASP A 44 9.58 -12.28 22.63
N ASP A 45 10.26 -11.69 23.62
CA ASP A 45 11.49 -10.90 23.50
C ASP A 45 12.68 -11.74 22.96
N ASN A 46 12.46 -13.01 22.61
CA ASN A 46 13.43 -13.87 21.92
C ASN A 46 13.23 -13.91 20.41
N LEU A 47 12.78 -12.81 19.79
CA LEU A 47 12.99 -12.62 18.37
C LEU A 47 14.49 -12.47 18.14
N LYS A 48 15.19 -13.60 17.94
CA LYS A 48 16.57 -13.62 17.45
C LYS A 48 16.63 -12.61 16.32
N ASP A 49 17.39 -11.53 16.49
CA ASP A 49 17.61 -10.51 15.48
C ASP A 49 17.94 -11.23 14.18
N ILE A 50 16.95 -11.33 13.31
CA ILE A 50 17.18 -11.94 12.01
C ILE A 50 17.94 -10.83 11.28
N ASP A 51 19.25 -11.02 11.16
CA ASP A 51 20.13 -10.08 10.46
C ASP A 51 19.78 -10.14 8.97
N TRP A 52 18.80 -9.33 8.57
CA TRP A 52 18.35 -9.24 7.20
C TRP A 52 19.35 -8.39 6.44
N THR A 53 19.87 -8.92 5.34
CA THR A 53 20.65 -8.07 4.45
C THR A 53 19.75 -6.97 3.89
N ASN A 54 20.31 -5.79 3.66
CA ASN A 54 19.59 -4.65 3.08
C ASN A 54 18.83 -5.04 1.80
N ASP A 55 19.42 -5.90 0.97
CA ASP A 55 18.78 -6.40 -0.26
C ASP A 55 17.56 -7.28 0.01
N GLN A 56 17.60 -8.14 1.03
CA GLN A 56 16.45 -8.96 1.41
C GLN A 56 15.30 -8.06 1.87
N MET A 57 15.59 -7.07 2.72
CA MET A 57 14.59 -6.12 3.19
C MET A 57 13.97 -5.32 2.05
N LEU A 58 14.78 -4.77 1.14
CA LEU A 58 14.29 -4.03 -0.03
C LEU A 58 13.40 -4.90 -0.93
N ASN A 59 13.77 -6.17 -1.13
CA ASN A 59 12.94 -7.10 -1.89
C ASN A 59 11.58 -7.35 -1.22
N HIS A 60 11.55 -7.52 0.10
CA HIS A 60 10.31 -7.69 0.86
C HIS A 60 9.42 -6.44 0.79
N ILE A 61 10.01 -5.25 0.97
CA ILE A 61 9.29 -3.97 0.83
C ILE A 61 8.74 -3.80 -0.59
N GLY A 62 9.51 -4.15 -1.61
CA GLY A 62 9.08 -4.07 -3.01
C GLY A 62 7.94 -5.05 -3.34
N ASP A 63 7.92 -6.23 -2.73
CA ASP A 63 6.83 -7.19 -2.90
C ASP A 63 5.57 -6.73 -2.15
N LEU A 64 5.70 -6.20 -0.93
CA LEU A 64 4.61 -5.56 -0.18
C LEU A 64 3.99 -4.41 -0.99
N PHE A 65 4.82 -3.55 -1.58
CA PHE A 65 4.35 -2.45 -2.42
C PHE A 65 3.42 -2.95 -3.54
N LYS A 66 3.84 -4.00 -4.27
CA LYS A 66 3.06 -4.55 -5.38
C LYS A 66 1.76 -5.21 -4.96
N ILE A 67 1.69 -5.74 -3.74
CA ILE A 67 0.46 -6.29 -3.18
C ILE A 67 -0.49 -5.15 -2.82
N CYS A 68 0.01 -4.16 -2.08
CA CYS A 68 -0.78 -3.07 -1.50
C CYS A 68 -1.19 -1.99 -2.51
N ILE A 69 -0.48 -1.83 -3.63
CA ILE A 69 -0.77 -0.75 -4.60
C ILE A 69 -2.18 -0.80 -5.21
N ASN A 70 -2.85 -1.95 -5.14
CA ASN A 70 -4.24 -2.09 -5.60
C ASN A 70 -5.29 -1.70 -4.54
N GLN A 71 -4.86 -1.48 -3.30
CA GLN A 71 -5.73 -1.21 -2.15
C GLN A 71 -5.45 0.17 -1.52
N CYS A 72 -4.24 0.69 -1.70
CA CYS A 72 -3.81 1.97 -1.15
C CYS A 72 -3.51 2.97 -2.26
N SER A 73 -3.63 4.27 -1.95
CA SER A 73 -3.16 5.30 -2.87
C SER A 73 -1.65 5.19 -3.04
N LEU A 74 -1.18 5.49 -4.26
CA LEU A 74 0.26 5.52 -4.56
C LEU A 74 0.99 6.49 -3.62
N LYS A 75 0.35 7.60 -3.25
CA LYS A 75 0.87 8.62 -2.35
C LYS A 75 1.12 8.08 -0.95
N THR A 76 0.10 7.48 -0.34
CA THR A 76 0.19 6.93 1.02
C THR A 76 1.24 5.84 1.09
N LEU A 77 1.20 4.89 0.13
CA LEU A 77 2.12 3.77 0.13
C LEU A 77 3.58 4.19 -0.13
N SER A 78 3.81 5.11 -1.07
CA SER A 78 5.15 5.65 -1.34
C SER A 78 5.70 6.42 -0.13
N THR A 79 4.84 7.17 0.57
CA THR A 79 5.24 7.93 1.75
C THR A 79 5.66 7.01 2.89
N PHE A 80 4.90 5.96 3.18
CA PHE A 80 5.27 5.01 4.22
C PHE A 80 6.55 4.24 3.90
N ILE A 81 6.71 3.79 2.66
CA ILE A 81 7.97 3.15 2.25
C ILE A 81 9.15 4.09 2.44
N TYR A 82 9.01 5.36 2.05
CA TYR A 82 10.06 6.36 2.25
C TYR A 82 10.42 6.52 3.74
N ILE A 83 9.42 6.64 4.62
CA ILE A 83 9.63 6.77 6.08
C ILE A 83 10.36 5.54 6.63
N VAL A 84 9.94 4.33 6.25
CA VAL A 84 10.57 3.07 6.69
C VAL A 84 12.02 2.99 6.22
N LEU A 85 12.30 3.31 4.95
CA LEU A 85 13.67 3.29 4.45
C LEU A 85 14.56 4.34 5.11
N LYS A 86 13.99 5.50 5.48
CA LYS A 86 14.70 6.50 6.26
C LYS A 86 14.98 6.05 7.69
N TYR A 87 14.05 5.35 8.31
CA TYR A 87 14.25 4.75 9.64
C TYR A 87 15.44 3.77 9.65
N PHE A 88 15.60 2.97 8.59
CA PHE A 88 16.74 2.08 8.41
C PHE A 88 18.02 2.78 7.87
N ASN A 89 18.07 4.12 7.90
CA ASN A 89 19.24 4.92 7.52
C ASN A 89 19.73 4.70 6.06
N PHE A 90 18.84 4.36 5.13
CA PHE A 90 19.23 4.30 3.71
C PHE A 90 19.59 5.69 3.16
N THR A 91 20.60 5.73 2.30
CA THR A 91 21.01 6.98 1.66
C THR A 91 19.90 7.50 0.75
N TRP A 92 19.83 8.82 0.58
CA TRP A 92 18.80 9.42 -0.27
C TRP A 92 18.81 8.88 -1.71
N ARG A 93 20.01 8.61 -2.24
CA ARG A 93 20.20 8.10 -3.60
C ARG A 93 19.68 6.67 -3.74
N ASP A 94 19.96 5.83 -2.75
CA ASP A 94 19.51 4.42 -2.78
C ASP A 94 17.99 4.34 -2.67
N ILE A 95 17.40 5.17 -1.81
CA ILE A 95 15.94 5.28 -1.67
C ILE A 95 15.32 5.72 -2.99
N ASP A 96 15.83 6.79 -3.62
CA ASP A 96 15.26 7.29 -4.87
C ASP A 96 15.36 6.27 -6.01
N ASN A 97 16.50 5.58 -6.13
CA ASN A 97 16.68 4.49 -7.10
C ASN A 97 15.70 3.34 -6.84
N PHE A 98 15.60 2.89 -5.59
CA PHE A 98 14.67 1.82 -5.20
C PHE A 98 13.21 2.20 -5.48
N MET A 99 12.78 3.38 -5.03
CA MET A 99 11.43 3.88 -5.24
C MET A 99 11.09 3.98 -6.74
N CYS A 100 12.02 4.44 -7.57
CA CYS A 100 11.84 4.45 -9.02
C CYS A 100 11.70 3.04 -9.60
N ASN A 101 12.53 2.10 -9.15
CA ASN A 101 12.52 0.72 -9.63
C ASN A 101 11.20 0.00 -9.34
N ILE A 102 10.57 0.29 -8.21
CA ILE A 102 9.27 -0.31 -7.85
C ILE A 102 8.08 0.44 -8.46
N GLY A 103 8.29 1.61 -9.08
CA GLY A 103 7.24 2.46 -9.64
C GLY A 103 6.50 3.28 -8.58
N ALA A 104 7.14 3.53 -7.44
CA ALA A 104 6.67 4.46 -6.41
C ALA A 104 6.92 5.91 -6.81
N MET A 105 6.44 6.86 -6.01
CA MET A 105 6.75 8.28 -6.21
C MET A 105 8.25 8.56 -6.03
N ARG A 106 8.74 9.62 -6.68
CA ARG A 106 10.10 10.12 -6.49
C ARG A 106 10.34 10.45 -5.02
N CYS A 107 11.57 10.20 -4.54
CA CYS A 107 11.97 10.39 -3.15
C CYS A 107 11.70 11.83 -2.68
N ILE A 108 11.93 12.83 -3.53
CA ILE A 108 11.65 14.25 -3.22
C ILE A 108 10.17 14.50 -2.89
N THR A 109 9.26 13.87 -3.63
CA THR A 109 7.82 14.06 -3.42
C THR A 109 7.36 13.26 -2.21
N ALA A 110 7.86 12.03 -2.04
CA ALA A 110 7.57 11.23 -0.86
C ALA A 110 8.05 11.90 0.44
N ASN A 111 9.22 12.55 0.42
CA ASN A 111 9.73 13.31 1.55
C ASN A 111 8.84 14.52 1.90
N LYS A 112 8.33 15.24 0.91
CA LYS A 112 7.37 16.32 1.15
C LYS A 112 6.14 15.80 1.90
N TRP A 113 5.56 14.71 1.43
CA TRP A 113 4.38 14.11 2.05
C TRP A 113 4.68 13.50 3.42
N ALA A 114 5.87 12.93 3.61
CA ALA A 114 6.32 12.45 4.90
C ALA A 114 6.42 13.59 5.92
N GLY A 115 6.92 14.76 5.51
CA GLY A 115 6.95 15.95 6.37
C GLY A 115 5.55 16.38 6.82
N ILE A 116 4.59 16.41 5.89
CA ILE A 116 3.18 16.75 6.18
C ILE A 116 2.58 15.72 7.16
N PHE A 117 2.82 14.43 6.92
CA PHE A 117 2.36 13.33 7.77
C PHE A 117 2.93 13.42 9.19
N VAL A 118 4.25 13.65 9.33
CA VAL A 118 4.93 13.77 10.63
C VAL A 118 4.49 15.01 11.39
N ASN A 119 4.17 16.10 10.68
CA ASN A 119 3.63 17.32 11.28
C ASN A 119 2.16 17.20 11.72
N GLY A 120 1.50 16.07 11.45
CA GLY A 120 0.12 15.80 11.89
C GLY A 120 -0.96 16.47 11.03
N ASP A 121 -0.62 17.05 9.88
CA ASP A 121 -1.58 17.64 8.95
C ASP A 121 -2.19 16.54 8.05
N PHE A 122 -3.07 15.74 8.66
CA PHE A 122 -3.68 14.60 7.99
C PHE A 122 -4.65 15.01 6.89
N ASP A 123 -5.31 16.18 7.00
CA ASP A 123 -6.23 16.65 5.96
C ASP A 123 -5.50 16.94 4.66
N ALA A 124 -4.37 17.67 4.74
CA ALA A 124 -3.51 17.89 3.58
C ALA A 124 -2.90 16.57 3.08
N PHE A 125 -2.51 15.68 3.98
CA PHE A 125 -1.96 14.38 3.61
C PHE A 125 -3.01 13.46 2.95
N MET A 126 -4.28 13.52 3.32
CA MET A 126 -5.33 12.70 2.72
C MET A 126 -5.89 13.31 1.43
N ASP A 127 -5.67 14.61 1.20
CA ASP A 127 -6.03 15.26 -0.05
C ASP A 127 -5.10 14.83 -1.20
N ASP A 128 -5.58 13.91 -2.04
CA ASP A 128 -4.87 13.45 -3.24
C ASP A 128 -4.95 14.46 -4.40
N GLY A 129 -5.61 15.63 -4.23
CA GLY A 129 -5.79 16.63 -5.28
C GLY A 129 -6.61 16.11 -6.48
N ARG A 130 -7.08 14.87 -6.40
CA ARG A 130 -8.16 14.36 -7.23
C ARG A 130 -9.40 15.02 -6.67
N GLY A 131 -9.87 16.07 -7.33
CA GLY A 131 -11.18 16.70 -7.06
C GLY A 131 -12.39 15.76 -7.29
N GLY A 132 -12.19 14.44 -7.18
CA GLY A 132 -13.23 13.44 -7.10
C GLY A 132 -13.63 13.28 -5.64
N LYS A 133 -14.94 13.26 -5.41
CA LYS A 133 -15.58 13.19 -4.10
C LYS A 133 -14.95 12.07 -3.26
N ARG A 134 -14.64 12.40 -2.00
CA ARG A 134 -14.23 11.42 -0.98
C ARG A 134 -15.31 10.32 -0.95
N GLY A 135 -14.88 9.05 -0.86
CA GLY A 135 -15.78 7.89 -0.92
C GLY A 135 -17.01 8.06 -0.03
N ASP A 136 -18.13 7.53 -0.53
CA ASP A 136 -19.54 7.77 -0.14
C ASP A 136 -20.24 8.91 -0.91
N SER A 137 -19.78 9.20 -2.13
CA SER A 137 -20.57 9.96 -3.08
C SER A 137 -21.66 9.07 -3.67
N LEU A 138 -22.93 9.50 -3.60
CA LEU A 138 -24.08 8.88 -4.29
C LEU A 138 -23.75 8.49 -5.74
N PHE A 139 -22.90 9.26 -6.41
CA PHE A 139 -22.54 9.05 -7.82
C PHE A 139 -21.49 7.97 -8.05
N ASP A 140 -20.77 7.54 -7.00
CA ASP A 140 -19.86 6.40 -7.08
C ASP A 140 -20.65 5.07 -7.06
N GLU A 141 -21.78 5.04 -6.34
CA GLU A 141 -22.73 3.91 -6.34
C GLU A 141 -23.65 3.92 -7.55
N TYR A 142 -23.98 5.11 -8.07
CA TYR A 142 -24.93 5.32 -9.16
C TYR A 142 -24.37 6.27 -10.25
N PRO A 143 -23.44 5.80 -11.09
CA PRO A 143 -22.79 6.62 -12.13
C PRO A 143 -23.77 7.14 -13.20
N GLU A 144 -24.90 6.46 -13.39
CA GLU A 144 -26.00 6.90 -14.25
C GLU A 144 -26.61 8.24 -13.79
N LEU A 145 -26.71 8.47 -12.47
CA LEU A 145 -27.24 9.73 -11.91
C LEU A 145 -26.33 10.91 -12.20
N GLU A 146 -25.02 10.69 -12.28
CA GLU A 146 -24.06 11.75 -12.64
C GLU A 146 -24.26 12.17 -14.09
N THR A 147 -24.55 11.19 -14.94
CA THR A 147 -24.77 11.40 -16.36
C THR A 147 -26.09 12.15 -16.59
N GLU A 148 -27.16 11.75 -15.90
CA GLU A 148 -28.45 12.46 -15.95
C GLU A 148 -28.37 13.88 -15.41
N ALA A 149 -27.67 14.10 -14.28
CA ALA A 149 -27.47 15.43 -13.73
C ALA A 149 -26.71 16.35 -14.71
N LYS A 150 -25.69 15.84 -15.41
CA LYS A 150 -24.96 16.59 -16.44
C LYS A 150 -25.84 16.95 -17.63
N LEU A 151 -26.66 16.00 -18.11
CA LEU A 151 -27.61 16.22 -19.20
C LEU A 151 -28.67 17.27 -18.81
N PHE A 152 -29.19 17.20 -17.59
CA PHE A 152 -30.14 18.19 -17.08
C PHE A 152 -29.55 19.59 -17.02
N VAL A 153 -28.32 19.75 -16.49
CA VAL A 153 -27.64 21.05 -16.40
C VAL A 153 -27.36 21.63 -17.79
N THR A 154 -26.93 20.79 -18.75
CA THR A 154 -26.69 21.24 -20.12
C THR A 154 -27.97 21.68 -20.82
N ASP A 155 -29.08 20.95 -20.65
CA ASP A 155 -30.39 21.33 -21.19
C ASP A 155 -30.98 22.59 -20.53
N ALA A 156 -30.79 22.75 -19.21
CA ALA A 156 -31.22 23.95 -18.50
C ALA A 156 -30.40 25.19 -18.89
N CYS A 157 -29.11 25.03 -19.14
CA CYS A 157 -28.23 26.12 -19.58
C CYS A 157 -28.47 26.51 -21.05
N SER A 158 -28.75 25.55 -21.93
CA SER A 158 -29.05 25.84 -23.36
C SER A 158 -30.34 26.65 -23.53
N LYS A 159 -31.33 26.42 -22.66
CA LYS A 159 -32.61 27.16 -22.64
C LYS A 159 -32.49 28.60 -22.11
N LYS A 160 -31.44 28.94 -21.36
CA LYS A 160 -31.20 30.31 -20.86
C LYS A 160 -30.46 31.21 -21.84
N SER A 161 -29.84 30.65 -22.88
CA SER A 161 -29.10 31.38 -23.91
C SER A 161 -29.92 31.75 -25.14
N SER A 162 -31.23 31.45 -25.15
CA SER A 162 -32.18 31.85 -26.19
C SER A 162 -33.24 32.77 -25.61
#